data_AF-A0A7C3F0B4-F1
#
_entry.id   AF-A0A7C3F0B4-F1
#
_cell.length_a   1.000
_cell.length_b   1.000
_cell.length_c   1.000
_cell.angle_alpha   90.00
_cell.angle_beta   90.00
_cell.angle_gamma   90.00
#
_symmetry.space_group_name_H-M   'P 1'
#
loop_
_entity.id
_entity.type
_entity.pdbx_description
1 polymer ?
#
loop_
_entity_poly.entity_id
_entity_poly.type
_entity_poly.pdbx_seq_one_letter_code
_entity_poly.pdbx_strand_id
1 'polypeptide(L)'
;MRLKRNFFARDSLAVARDLLGCFLVRDFGNGKIERRKITEVEAYGGEEDKASHARFGRTKRNQVMWETPGLVYVYFVYGMYWMFNIVTAKKG
;
A
#
# COMPACT_ATOMS: atom_id res chain seq x y z
N MET A 1 8.28 -6.81 -15.23
CA MET A 1 7.31 -7.87 -14.84
C MET A 1 6.42 -7.35 -13.72
N ARG A 2 5.13 -7.72 -13.67
CA ARG A 2 4.22 -7.32 -12.57
C ARG A 2 4.56 -8.10 -11.29
N LEU A 3 4.77 -7.38 -10.19
CA LEU A 3 4.98 -7.96 -8.86
C LEU A 3 3.76 -8.81 -8.47
N LYS A 4 4.02 -10.02 -7.93
CA LYS A 4 2.99 -10.98 -7.52
C LYS A 4 2.64 -10.78 -6.04
N ARG A 5 1.52 -11.34 -5.58
CA ARG A 5 1.08 -11.21 -4.17
C ARG A 5 2.15 -11.66 -3.16
N ASN A 6 2.95 -12.67 -3.49
CA ASN A 6 4.05 -13.13 -2.61
C ASN A 6 5.11 -12.07 -2.35
N PHE A 7 5.28 -11.08 -3.24
CA PHE A 7 6.15 -9.94 -2.98
C PHE A 7 5.62 -9.08 -1.83
N PHE A 8 4.30 -8.89 -1.75
CA PHE A 8 3.65 -8.07 -0.72
C PHE A 8 3.37 -8.86 0.57
N ALA A 9 3.32 -10.19 0.51
CA ALA A 9 3.12 -11.08 1.65
C ALA A 9 4.39 -11.24 2.53
N ARG A 10 5.06 -10.12 2.81
CA ARG A 10 6.28 -10.01 3.60
C ARG A 10 6.13 -8.84 4.58
N ASP A 11 7.07 -8.73 5.51
CA ASP A 11 7.15 -7.62 6.46
C ASP A 11 7.12 -6.24 5.77
N SER A 12 6.40 -5.27 6.36
CA SER A 12 6.21 -3.92 5.80
C SER A 12 7.53 -3.22 5.48
N LEU A 13 8.56 -3.35 6.34
CA LEU A 13 9.85 -2.70 6.13
C LEU A 13 10.62 -3.34 4.97
N ALA A 14 10.54 -4.67 4.83
CA ALA A 14 11.14 -5.37 3.70
C ALA A 14 10.48 -4.99 2.37
N VAL A 15 9.14 -4.95 2.34
CA VAL A 15 8.39 -4.54 1.14
C VAL A 15 8.69 -3.08 0.78
N ALA A 16 8.70 -2.18 1.76
CA ALA A 16 9.00 -0.77 1.53
C ALA A 16 10.38 -0.58 0.88
N ARG A 17 11.43 -1.18 1.47
CA ARG A 17 12.78 -1.10 0.89
C ARG A 17 12.84 -1.62 -0.55
N ASP A 18 12.21 -2.77 -0.82
CA ASP A 18 12.24 -3.39 -2.14
C ASP A 18 11.33 -2.69 -3.17
N LEU A 19 10.39 -1.85 -2.74
CA LEU A 19 9.58 -1.02 -3.63
C LEU A 19 10.36 0.16 -4.22
N LEU A 20 11.43 0.61 -3.57
CA LEU A 20 12.26 1.67 -4.12
C LEU A 20 12.89 1.23 -5.45
N GLY A 21 12.76 2.07 -6.46
CA GLY A 21 13.20 1.76 -7.82
C GLY A 21 12.21 0.94 -8.65
N CYS A 22 11.16 0.36 -8.05
CA CYS A 22 10.05 -0.23 -8.78
C CYS A 22 9.24 0.83 -9.53
N PHE A 23 8.40 0.41 -10.47
CA PHE A 23 7.51 1.29 -11.21
C PHE A 23 6.05 1.07 -10.82
N LEU A 24 5.36 2.15 -10.44
CA LEU A 24 3.91 2.19 -10.44
C LEU A 24 3.45 2.40 -11.89
N VAL A 25 2.61 1.49 -12.37
CA VAL A 25 2.10 1.50 -13.74
C VAL A 25 0.59 1.64 -13.70
N ARG A 26 0.06 2.67 -14.36
CA ARG A 26 -1.37 2.89 -14.51
C ARG A 26 -1.76 2.72 -15.98
N ASP A 27 -2.56 1.71 -16.23
CA ASP A 27 -3.24 1.50 -17.51
C ASP A 27 -4.64 2.14 -17.42
N PHE A 28 -4.95 3.04 -18.35
CA PHE A 28 -6.24 3.74 -18.40
C PHE A 28 -7.28 2.99 -19.24
N GLY A 29 -6.93 1.86 -19.86
CA GLY A 29 -7.83 1.04 -20.67
C GLY A 29 -8.11 1.59 -22.07
N ASN A 30 -7.58 2.76 -22.42
CA ASN A 30 -7.72 3.41 -23.72
C ASN A 30 -6.40 3.44 -24.52
N GLY A 31 -5.48 2.51 -24.22
CA GLY A 31 -4.13 2.49 -24.79
C GLY A 31 -3.13 3.44 -24.11
N LYS A 32 -3.58 4.35 -23.24
CA LYS A 32 -2.68 5.18 -22.44
C LYS A 32 -2.15 4.40 -21.24
N ILE A 33 -0.83 4.29 -21.16
CA ILE A 33 -0.12 3.68 -20.02
C ILE A 33 0.88 4.68 -19.45
N GLU A 34 0.71 5.03 -18.18
CA GLU A 34 1.66 5.86 -17.44
C GLU A 34 2.52 5.00 -16.53
N ARG A 35 3.80 5.37 -16.43
CA ARG A 35 4.79 4.72 -15.57
C ARG A 35 5.52 5.78 -14.76
N ARG A 36 5.64 5.54 -13.45
CA ARG A 36 6.39 6.41 -12.53
C ARG A 36 7.25 5.52 -11.63
N LYS A 37 8.53 5.87 -11.51
CA LYS A 37 9.44 5.18 -10.58
C LYS A 37 9.08 5.60 -9.15
N ILE A 38 9.00 4.62 -8.25
CA ILE A 38 8.84 4.86 -6.83
C ILE A 38 10.21 5.25 -6.28
N THR A 39 10.34 6.50 -5.84
CA THR A 39 11.58 7.05 -5.28
C THR A 39 11.51 7.20 -3.76
N GLU A 40 10.31 7.11 -3.18
CA GLU A 40 10.06 7.30 -1.77
C GLU A 40 8.88 6.42 -1.33
N VAL A 41 8.94 5.93 -0.10
CA VAL A 41 7.90 5.11 0.55
C VAL A 41 7.95 5.32 2.07
N GLU A 42 6.81 5.08 2.73
CA GLU A 42 6.71 4.95 4.18
C GLU A 42 6.19 3.55 4.54
N ALA A 43 6.64 3.01 5.66
CA ALA A 43 6.17 1.73 6.19
C ALA A 43 5.42 1.97 7.50
N TYR A 44 4.23 1.37 7.61
CA TYR A 44 3.41 1.44 8.82
C TYR A 44 3.33 0.06 9.47
N GLY A 45 3.66 0.00 10.77
CA GLY A 45 3.89 -1.23 11.54
C GLY A 45 2.63 -1.88 12.15
N GLY A 46 1.45 -1.64 11.60
CA GLY A 46 0.21 -2.23 12.11
C GLY A 46 -0.29 -1.53 13.38
N GLU A 47 -0.81 -2.28 14.34
CA GLU A 47 -1.51 -1.75 15.53
C GLU A 47 -0.57 -1.12 16.56
N GLU A 48 0.66 -1.65 16.70
CA GLU A 48 1.68 -1.12 17.61
C GLU A 48 2.27 0.21 17.15
N ASP A 49 2.13 0.51 15.86
CA ASP A 49 2.62 1.74 15.27
C ASP A 49 1.64 2.90 15.52
N LYS A 50 2.04 3.80 16.42
CA LYS A 50 1.25 4.98 16.78
C LYS A 50 1.03 5.97 15.63
N ALA A 51 1.75 5.88 14.51
CA ALA A 51 1.47 6.67 13.31
C ALA A 51 0.45 5.99 12.38
N SER A 52 0.30 4.67 12.48
CA SER A 52 -0.58 3.87 11.63
C SER A 52 -2.06 4.12 11.90
N HIS A 53 -2.88 4.04 10.85
CA HIS A 53 -4.33 3.97 10.98
C HIS A 53 -4.80 2.69 11.67
N ALA A 54 -3.98 1.64 11.71
CA ALA A 54 -4.34 0.39 12.36
C ALA A 54 -4.28 0.47 13.90
N ARG A 55 -3.61 1.46 14.50
CA ARG A 55 -3.56 1.64 15.97
C ARG A 55 -4.92 1.79 16.65
N PHE A 56 -5.95 2.17 15.89
CA PHE A 56 -7.33 2.29 16.38
C PHE A 56 -8.13 1.00 16.17
N GLY A 57 -7.46 -0.11 15.84
CA GLY A 57 -8.07 -1.34 15.43
C GLY A 57 -8.81 -1.23 14.10
N ARG A 58 -9.58 -2.28 13.80
CA ARG A 58 -10.33 -2.42 12.56
C ARG A 58 -11.58 -1.54 12.56
N THR A 59 -11.67 -0.65 11.58
CA THR A 59 -12.81 0.22 11.30
C THR A 59 -13.31 -0.01 9.88
N LYS A 60 -14.53 0.44 9.56
CA LYS A 60 -15.07 0.34 8.18
C LYS A 60 -14.14 0.97 7.13
N ARG A 61 -13.42 2.04 7.50
CA ARG A 61 -12.53 2.79 6.60
C ARG A 61 -11.23 2.05 6.31
N ASN A 62 -10.58 1.51 7.34
CA ASN A 62 -9.25 0.90 7.25
C ASN A 62 -9.30 -0.64 7.17
N GLN A 63 -10.48 -1.28 7.14
CA GLN A 63 -10.64 -2.73 7.18
C GLN A 63 -9.81 -3.51 6.16
N VAL A 64 -9.51 -2.89 5.02
CA VAL A 64 -8.68 -3.49 3.96
C VAL A 64 -7.25 -3.78 4.43
N MET A 65 -6.75 -3.08 5.46
CA MET A 65 -5.43 -3.32 6.04
C MET A 65 -5.30 -4.72 6.68
N TRP A 66 -6.42 -5.38 7.01
CA TRP A 66 -6.47 -6.76 7.53
C TRP A 66 -6.80 -7.80 6.44
N GLU A 67 -6.81 -7.39 5.16
CA GLU A 67 -7.14 -8.28 4.05
C GLU A 67 -5.88 -8.81 3.36
N THR A 68 -6.04 -9.44 2.19
CA THR A 68 -4.92 -10.10 1.52
C THR A 68 -3.83 -9.10 1.10
N PRO A 69 -2.52 -9.43 1.25
CA PRO A 69 -1.43 -8.58 0.79
C PRO A 69 -1.50 -8.27 -0.71
N GLY A 70 -1.04 -7.07 -1.07
CA GLY A 70 -1.08 -6.52 -2.43
C GLY A 70 -2.40 -5.84 -2.78
N LEU A 71 -3.36 -5.76 -1.85
CA LEU A 71 -4.49 -4.84 -1.97
C LEU A 71 -4.04 -3.41 -1.75
N VAL A 72 -4.78 -2.46 -2.34
CA VAL A 72 -4.51 -1.04 -2.19
C VAL A 72 -5.49 -0.47 -1.16
N TYR A 73 -4.96 0.32 -0.23
CA TYR A 73 -5.74 1.15 0.67
C TYR A 73 -5.60 2.61 0.25
N VAL A 74 -6.64 3.15 -0.39
CA VAL A 74 -6.72 4.57 -0.76
C VAL A 74 -7.68 5.28 0.18
N TYR A 75 -7.27 6.38 0.78
CA TYR A 75 -8.14 7.19 1.63
C TYR A 75 -7.98 8.69 1.37
N PHE A 76 -9.03 9.43 1.69
CA PHE A 76 -9.09 10.89 1.53
C PHE A 76 -8.64 11.59 2.81
N VAL A 77 -7.79 12.60 2.69
CA VAL A 77 -7.22 13.37 3.80
C VAL A 77 -7.37 14.88 3.56
N TYR A 78 -7.56 15.62 4.65
CA TYR A 78 -7.73 17.09 4.68
C TYR A 78 -8.85 17.64 3.78
N GLY A 79 -9.79 16.80 3.36
CA GLY A 79 -10.87 17.24 2.47
C GLY A 79 -10.41 17.55 1.04
N MET A 80 -9.19 17.18 0.64
CA MET A 80 -8.65 17.54 -0.69
C MET A 80 -7.66 16.55 -1.32
N TYR A 81 -7.00 15.68 -0.56
CA TYR A 81 -5.94 14.80 -1.10
C TYR A 81 -6.23 13.31 -0.90
N TRP A 82 -5.65 12.48 -1.77
CA TRP A 82 -5.77 11.03 -1.72
C TRP A 82 -4.43 10.38 -1.40
N MET A 83 -4.41 9.52 -0.39
CA MET A 83 -3.23 8.77 0.03
C MET A 83 -3.31 7.35 -0.52
N PHE A 84 -2.25 6.88 -1.19
CA PHE A 84 -2.17 5.56 -1.79
C PHE A 84 -1.26 4.67 -0.94
N ASN A 85 -1.79 3.57 -0.42
CA ASN A 85 -1.07 2.62 0.41
C ASN A 85 -1.23 1.20 -0.15
N ILE A 86 -0.27 0.32 0.13
CA ILE A 86 -0.33 -1.09 -0.27
C ILE A 86 -0.33 -1.94 1.00
N VAL A 87 -1.28 -2.87 1.11
CA VAL A 87 -1.39 -3.82 2.21
C VAL A 87 -0.28 -4.85 2.08
N THR A 88 0.45 -5.08 3.17
CA THR A 88 1.56 -6.06 3.24
C THR A 88 1.30 -7.05 4.37
N ALA A 89 2.28 -7.91 4.67
CA ALA A 89 2.18 -8.99 5.65
C ALA A 89 1.08 -10.03 5.34
N LYS A 90 0.90 -11.00 6.26
CA LYS A 90 -0.16 -12.00 6.13
C LYS A 90 -1.51 -11.36 6.44
N LYS A 91 -2.57 -11.93 5.87
CA LYS A 91 -3.94 -11.56 6.24
C LYS A 91 -4.15 -11.86 7.73
N GLY A 92 -4.70 -10.91 8.47
CA GLY A 92 -5.01 -11.05 9.89
C GLY A 92 -4.37 -9.96 10.73
#